data_AF-A0A2D6AIH2-F1
#
_entry.id   AF-A0A2D6AIH2-F1
#
_cell.length_a   1.000
_cell.length_b   1.000
_cell.length_c   1.000
_cell.angle_alpha   90.00
_cell.angle_beta   90.00
_cell.angle_gamma   90.00
#
_symmetry.space_group_name_H-M   'P 1'
#
loop_
_entity.id
_entity.type
_entity.pdbx_description
1 polymer ?
#
loop_
_entity_poly.entity_id
_entity_poly.type
_entity_poly.pdbx_seq_one_letter_code
_entity_poly.pdbx_strand_id
1 'polypeptide(L)'
;MVSSIKDSIWEANEDALIADGFGLALIGFVEGSGRSTVALYDRNKCIDILVNRDGMSYQEAVEYFDFNVVGAYVGNNTPLFATILKDLKNIYPCS
;
A
#
# COMPACT_ATOMS: atom_id res chain seq x y z
N MET A 1 -0.54 23.73 9.41
CA MET A 1 0.10 22.50 9.89
C MET A 1 -0.34 21.39 8.96
N VAL A 2 0.50 21.02 7.99
CA VAL A 2 0.14 19.93 7.06
C VAL A 2 0.38 18.64 7.83
N SER A 3 -0.69 18.05 8.38
CA SER A 3 -0.66 16.71 8.97
C SER A 3 -0.25 15.73 7.85
N SER A 4 0.87 15.03 8.03
CA SER A 4 1.33 14.03 7.09
C SER A 4 0.41 12.81 7.14
N ILE A 5 0.27 12.06 6.03
CA ILE A 5 -0.47 10.79 6.01
C ILE A 5 0.03 9.84 7.12
N LYS A 6 1.33 9.90 7.43
CA LYS A 6 1.95 9.12 8.51
C LYS A 6 1.42 9.51 9.90
N ASP A 7 1.21 10.80 10.14
CA ASP A 7 0.72 11.30 11.43
C ASP A 7 -0.72 10.81 11.63
N SER A 8 -1.55 10.87 10.59
CA SER A 8 -2.93 10.34 10.64
C SER A 8 -2.98 8.83 10.87
N ILE A 9 -2.04 8.07 10.30
CA ILE A 9 -1.91 6.63 10.54
C ILE A 9 -1.57 6.37 12.02
N TRP A 10 -0.57 7.09 12.54
CA TRP A 10 -0.13 6.95 13.93
C TRP A 10 -1.24 7.28 14.93
N GLU A 11 -1.99 8.37 14.67
CA GLU A 11 -3.14 8.75 15.50
C GLU A 11 -4.24 7.68 15.50
N ALA A 12 -4.43 6.98 14.37
CA ALA A 12 -5.44 5.93 14.26
C ALA A 12 -4.97 4.57 14.83
N ASN A 13 -3.68 4.27 14.74
CA ASN A 13 -3.06 3.07 15.29
C ASN A 13 -1.54 3.29 15.42
N GLU A 14 -1.07 3.48 16.66
CA GLU A 14 0.36 3.67 16.96
C GLU A 14 1.21 2.43 16.61
N ASP A 15 0.60 1.25 16.58
CA ASP A 15 1.29 0.00 16.23
C ASP A 15 1.26 -0.29 14.72
N ALA A 16 0.67 0.60 13.90
CA ALA A 16 0.61 0.41 12.45
C ALA A 16 2.02 0.35 11.85
N LEU A 17 2.31 -0.74 11.13
CA LEU A 17 3.58 -0.90 10.46
C LEU A 17 3.61 -0.09 9.16
N ILE A 18 4.80 0.42 8.83
CA ILE A 18 5.07 1.17 7.61
C ILE A 18 6.04 0.35 6.76
N ALA A 19 5.72 0.17 5.48
CA ALA A 19 6.63 -0.46 4.53
C ALA A 19 7.76 0.52 4.21
N ASP A 20 8.94 0.27 4.79
CA ASP A 20 10.12 1.12 4.59
C ASP A 20 10.57 1.09 3.12
N GLY A 21 11.06 2.22 2.64
CA GLY A 21 11.44 2.39 1.24
C GLY A 21 10.28 2.53 0.25
N PHE A 22 9.02 2.39 0.66
CA PHE A 22 7.83 2.56 -0.19
C PHE A 22 7.05 3.86 0.06
N GLY A 23 7.66 4.84 0.71
CA GLY A 23 6.98 6.07 1.15
C GLY A 23 6.23 6.82 0.04
N LEU A 24 6.71 6.82 -1.20
CA LEU A 24 6.05 7.47 -2.34
C LEU A 24 4.80 6.71 -2.85
N ALA A 25 4.68 5.44 -2.48
CA ALA A 25 3.52 4.62 -2.77
C ALA A 25 2.46 4.68 -1.64
N LEU A 26 2.75 5.33 -0.50
CA LEU A 26 1.78 5.50 0.58
C LEU A 26 0.64 6.43 0.11
N ILE A 27 -0.58 5.89 0.12
CA ILE A 27 -1.78 6.62 -0.34
C ILE A 27 -2.78 6.90 0.78
N GLY A 28 -2.66 6.25 1.94
CA GLY A 28 -3.56 6.45 3.08
C GLY A 28 -3.47 5.33 4.10
N PHE A 29 -4.60 5.03 4.74
CA PHE A 29 -4.80 3.89 5.63
C PHE A 29 -6.13 3.20 5.36
N VAL A 30 -6.26 1.96 5.84
CA VAL A 30 -7.50 1.19 5.82
C VAL A 30 -7.94 0.90 7.25
N GLU A 31 -9.21 1.16 7.52
CA GLU A 31 -9.90 0.83 8.77
C GLU A 31 -11.06 -0.14 8.48
N GLY A 32 -11.50 -0.90 9.49
CA GLY A 32 -12.65 -1.79 9.35
C GLY A 32 -12.92 -2.61 10.61
N SER A 33 -14.15 -3.11 10.75
CA SER A 33 -14.52 -3.97 11.88
C SER A 33 -13.71 -5.27 11.86
N GLY A 34 -13.10 -5.63 12.99
CA GLY A 34 -12.34 -6.88 13.15
C GLY A 34 -10.89 -6.83 12.66
N ARG A 35 -10.36 -5.65 12.33
CA ARG A 35 -8.96 -5.45 11.95
C ARG A 35 -8.39 -4.17 12.58
N SER A 36 -7.08 -4.13 12.76
CA SER A 36 -6.40 -2.88 13.09
C SER A 36 -6.40 -1.93 11.89
N THR A 37 -6.34 -0.63 12.18
CA THR A 37 -6.06 0.38 11.15
C THR A 37 -4.61 0.22 10.68
N VAL A 38 -4.39 0.12 9.36
CA VAL A 38 -3.05 -0.09 8.80
C VAL A 38 -2.79 0.79 7.59
N ALA A 39 -1.53 1.05 7.29
CA ALA A 39 -1.13 1.82 6.12
C ALA A 39 -1.57 1.14 4.80
N LEU A 40 -1.96 1.96 3.82
CA LEU A 40 -2.37 1.56 2.49
C LEU A 40 -1.41 2.11 1.44
N TYR A 41 -0.94 1.22 0.58
CA TYR A 41 -0.01 1.54 -0.50
C TYR A 41 -0.60 1.23 -1.88
N ASP A 42 -0.22 2.02 -2.89
CA ASP A 42 -0.48 1.72 -4.30
C ASP A 42 0.54 0.68 -4.81
N ARG A 43 0.06 -0.51 -5.15
CA ARG A 43 0.87 -1.63 -5.64
C ARG A 43 1.72 -1.23 -6.85
N ASN A 44 1.14 -0.51 -7.80
CA ASN A 44 1.85 -0.16 -9.03
C ASN A 44 3.00 0.81 -8.73
N LYS A 45 2.78 1.78 -7.83
CA LYS A 45 3.84 2.67 -7.38
C LYS A 45 4.93 1.92 -6.60
N CYS A 46 4.57 0.91 -5.81
CA CYS A 46 5.58 0.07 -5.15
C CYS A 46 6.49 -0.61 -6.17
N ILE A 47 5.92 -1.20 -7.21
CA ILE A 47 6.67 -1.85 -8.29
C ILE A 47 7.54 -0.81 -9.03
N ASP A 48 6.98 0.35 -9.36
CA ASP A 48 7.74 1.44 -9.99
C ASP A 48 8.93 1.89 -9.13
N ILE A 49 8.78 1.93 -7.80
CA ILE A 49 9.89 2.25 -6.89
C ILE A 49 10.99 1.20 -7.00
N LEU A 50 10.65 -0.10 -7.00
CA LEU A 50 11.64 -1.18 -7.13
C LEU A 50 12.38 -1.11 -8.47
N VAL A 51 11.66 -0.86 -9.57
CA VAL A 51 12.28 -0.69 -10.90
C VAL A 51 13.23 0.50 -10.92
N ASN A 52 12.77 1.67 -10.45
CA ASN A 52 13.53 2.92 -10.58
C ASN A 52 14.67 3.05 -9.56
N ARG A 53 14.46 2.59 -8.33
CA ARG A 53 15.44 2.70 -7.23
C ARG A 53 16.45 1.55 -7.27
N ASP A 54 15.98 0.32 -7.49
CA ASP A 54 16.80 -0.88 -7.36
C ASP A 54 17.25 -1.43 -8.72
N GLY A 55 16.82 -0.82 -9.83
CA GLY A 55 17.22 -1.21 -11.19
C GLY A 55 16.68 -2.57 -11.64
N MET A 56 15.67 -3.09 -10.94
CA MET A 56 15.03 -4.36 -11.29
C MET A 56 14.27 -4.24 -12.61
N SER A 57 14.21 -5.32 -13.38
CA SER A 57 13.22 -5.40 -14.46
C SER A 57 11.81 -5.37 -13.86
N TYR A 58 10.82 -4.97 -14.67
CA TYR A 58 9.43 -4.95 -14.21
C TYR A 58 8.96 -6.30 -13.66
N GLN A 59 9.34 -7.39 -14.33
CA GLN A 59 8.96 -8.75 -13.90
C GLN A 59 9.63 -9.12 -12.57
N GLU A 60 10.92 -8.88 -12.43
CA GLU A 60 11.63 -9.12 -11.16
C GLU A 60 11.05 -8.28 -10.03
N ALA A 61 10.69 -7.02 -10.30
CA ALA A 61 10.06 -6.14 -9.31
C ALA A 61 8.68 -6.66 -8.87
N VAL A 62 7.88 -7.21 -9.80
CA VAL A 62 6.59 -7.83 -9.49
C VAL A 62 6.78 -9.07 -8.60
N GLU A 63 7.68 -9.97 -8.97
CA GLU A 63 7.98 -11.18 -8.20
C GLU A 63 8.52 -10.81 -6.82
N TYR A 64 9.46 -9.88 -6.76
CA TYR A 64 10.01 -9.37 -5.50
C TYR A 64 8.91 -8.78 -4.61
N PHE A 65 8.03 -7.95 -5.16
CA PHE A 65 6.93 -7.35 -4.44
C PHE A 65 5.98 -8.40 -3.87
N ASP A 66 5.54 -9.37 -4.68
CA ASP A 66 4.58 -10.37 -4.23
C ASP A 66 5.16 -11.29 -3.14
N PHE A 67 6.45 -11.68 -3.24
CA PHE A 67 7.08 -12.55 -2.25
C PHE A 67 7.61 -11.82 -1.01
N ASN A 68 8.34 -10.71 -1.19
CA ASN A 68 9.07 -10.05 -0.11
C ASN A 68 8.29 -8.91 0.54
N VAL A 69 7.33 -8.31 -0.17
CA VAL A 69 6.56 -7.17 0.36
C VAL A 69 5.19 -7.64 0.82
N VAL A 70 4.42 -8.28 -0.06
CA VAL A 70 3.09 -8.83 0.30
C VAL A 70 3.22 -10.07 1.18
N GLY A 71 4.19 -10.95 0.88
CA GLY A 71 4.44 -12.16 1.66
C GLY A 71 5.07 -11.92 3.04
N ALA A 72 5.62 -10.74 3.32
CA ALA A 72 6.20 -10.39 4.63
C ALA A 72 5.14 -10.03 5.69
N TYR A 73 4.04 -10.77 5.73
CA TYR A 73 2.99 -10.60 6.72
C TYR A 73 3.49 -10.98 8.12
N VAL A 74 3.45 -10.02 9.04
CA VAL A 74 3.95 -10.18 10.42
C VAL A 74 2.86 -9.95 11.48
N GLY A 75 1.59 -9.85 11.07
CA GLY A 75 0.43 -9.73 11.95
C GLY A 75 -0.59 -8.68 11.53
N ASN A 76 -1.53 -8.37 12.41
CA ASN A 76 -2.70 -7.51 12.12
C ASN A 76 -2.37 -6.06 11.76
N ASN A 77 -1.16 -5.60 12.10
CA ASN A 77 -0.70 -4.25 11.79
C ASN A 77 0.10 -4.16 10.48
N THR A 78 0.21 -5.26 9.73
CA THR A 78 0.91 -5.31 8.43
C THR A 78 0.21 -4.39 7.42
N PRO A 79 0.96 -3.59 6.63
CA PRO A 79 0.38 -2.75 5.58
C PRO A 79 -0.42 -3.55 4.56
N LEU A 80 -1.37 -2.87 3.92
CA LEU A 80 -2.06 -3.39 2.75
C LEU A 80 -1.65 -2.67 1.48
N PHE A 81 -1.85 -3.37 0.37
CA PHE A 81 -1.51 -2.91 -0.96
C PHE A 81 -2.73 -3.03 -1.87
N ALA A 82 -3.04 -1.95 -2.59
CA ALA A 82 -4.15 -1.90 -3.53
C ALA A 82 -3.67 -1.66 -4.96
N THR A 83 -4.27 -2.36 -5.91
CA THR A 83 -4.15 -2.03 -7.33
C THR A 83 -5.22 -1.00 -7.67
N ILE A 84 -4.81 0.23 -7.99
CA ILE A 84 -5.75 1.30 -8.33
C ILE A 84 -6.11 1.22 -9.82
N LEU A 85 -7.36 0.84 -10.09
CA LEU A 85 -7.92 0.79 -11.45
C LEU A 85 -8.30 2.22 -11.90
N LYS A 86 -7.86 2.65 -13.08
CA LYS A 86 -8.07 4.03 -13.57
C LYS A 86 -9.36 4.21 -14.38
N ASP A 87 -10.04 3.13 -14.75
CA ASP A 87 -11.23 3.15 -15.61
C ASP A 87 -12.46 2.55 -14.91
N LEU A 88 -13.27 3.39 -14.26
CA LEU A 88 -14.60 3.03 -13.76
C LEU A 88 -15.73 3.59 -14.63
N LYS A 89 -15.50 3.80 -15.93
CA LYS A 89 -16.59 3.98 -16.89
C LYS A 89 -17.11 2.59 -17.25
N ASN A 90 -18.29 2.20 -16.72
CA ASN A 90 -19.14 1.05 -17.13
C ASN A 90 -19.37 -0.07 -16.10
N ILE A 91 -19.51 0.24 -14.81
CA ILE A 91 -20.13 -0.69 -13.86
C ILE A 91 -20.93 0.20 -12.91
N TYR A 92 -22.16 0.64 -13.17
CA TYR A 92 -23.40 -0.08 -13.44
C TYR A 92 -24.40 0.89 -14.13
N PRO A 93 -25.14 0.52 -15.19
CA PRO A 93 -26.46 1.12 -15.38
C PRO A 93 -27.37 0.57 -14.27
N CYS A 94 -27.80 1.44 -13.35
CA CYS A 94 -28.89 1.07 -12.44
C CYS A 94 -30.08 0.59 -13.27
N SER A 95 -30.43 -0.69 -13.10
CA SER A 95 -31.72 -1.27 -13.50
C SER A 95 -32.80 -0.84 -12.51
#